data_AF-A0A2S9G3C6-F1
#
_entry.id   AF-A0A2S9G3C6-F1
#
_cell.length_a   1.000
_cell.length_b   1.000
_cell.length_c   1.000
_cell.angle_alpha   90.00
_cell.angle_beta   90.00
_cell.angle_gamma   90.00
#
_symmetry.space_group_name_H-M   'P 1'
#
loop_
_entity.id
_entity.type
_entity.pdbx_description
1 polymer ?
#
loop_
_entity_poly.entity_id
_entity_poly.type
_entity_poly.pdbx_seq_one_letter_code
_entity_poly.pdbx_strand_id
1 'polypeptide(L)'
;RRRMTSTTDITDRLAHWLRRHIQDADQVRIEGLDRVTFGHSAGMMLMTVVTTRDDRECSRDVVVRMRPKPPALLEPYDLDRQFTI
;
A
#
# COMPACT_ATOMS: atom_id res chain seq x y z
N ARG A 1 21.57 12.41 8.62
CA ARG A 1 21.71 10.94 8.75
C ARG A 1 20.43 10.29 8.21
N ARG A 2 20.51 9.54 7.11
CA ARG A 2 19.34 8.86 6.50
C ARG A 2 18.98 7.66 7.37
N ARG A 3 17.80 7.68 8.01
CA ARG A 3 17.30 6.54 8.81
C ARG A 3 16.96 5.42 7.83
N MET A 4 17.60 4.26 7.95
CA MET A 4 17.19 3.06 7.22
C MET A 4 15.94 2.51 7.89
N THR A 5 14.80 2.71 7.26
CA THR A 5 13.51 2.13 7.66
C THR A 5 13.56 0.64 7.34
N SER A 6 13.39 -0.23 8.34
CA SER A 6 13.24 -1.67 8.10
C SER A 6 11.86 -1.96 7.52
N THR A 7 11.70 -3.12 6.85
CA THR A 7 10.40 -3.56 6.34
C THR A 7 9.35 -3.61 7.46
N THR A 8 9.73 -4.07 8.66
CA THR A 8 8.87 -4.11 9.85
C THR A 8 8.37 -2.72 10.27
N ASP A 9 9.25 -1.70 10.29
CA ASP A 9 8.84 -0.32 10.62
C ASP A 9 7.87 0.25 9.55
N ILE A 10 8.01 -0.16 8.28
CA ILE A 10 7.06 0.23 7.22
C ILE A 10 5.71 -0.45 7.43
N THR A 11 5.68 -1.76 7.67
CA THR A 11 4.44 -2.52 7.85
C THR A 11 3.66 -2.03 9.08
N ASP A 12 4.33 -1.73 10.19
CA ASP A 12 3.69 -1.25 11.42
C ASP A 12 3.08 0.13 11.24
N ARG A 13 3.82 1.05 10.60
CA ARG A 13 3.31 2.40 10.30
C ARG A 13 2.14 2.37 9.33
N LEU A 14 2.17 1.48 8.34
CA LEU A 14 1.08 1.31 7.39
C LEU A 14 -0.15 0.69 8.05
N ALA A 15 0.02 -0.34 8.88
CA ALA A 15 -1.04 -0.94 9.68
C ALA A 15 -1.72 0.10 10.58
N HIS A 16 -0.93 0.90 11.29
CA HIS A 16 -1.44 1.98 12.13
C HIS A 16 -2.21 3.03 11.31
N TRP A 17 -1.71 3.40 10.13
CA TRP A 17 -2.41 4.32 9.26
C TRP A 17 -3.74 3.74 8.74
N LEU A 18 -3.76 2.48 8.28
CA LEU A 18 -4.96 1.79 7.78
C LEU A 18 -6.01 1.58 8.88
N ARG A 19 -5.60 1.30 10.12
CA ARG A 19 -6.51 1.17 11.26
C ARG A 19 -7.36 2.42 11.48
N ARG A 20 -6.85 3.61 11.14
CA ARG A 20 -7.59 4.88 11.22
C ARG A 20 -8.62 5.06 10.10
N HIS A 21 -8.51 4.30 9.00
CA HIS A 21 -9.38 4.40 7.83
C HIS A 21 -10.37 3.24 7.71
N ILE A 22 -10.06 2.09 8.31
CA ILE A 22 -10.96 0.93 8.37
C ILE A 22 -11.75 1.02 9.69
N GLN A 23 -12.93 1.62 9.62
CA GLN A 23 -13.74 1.95 10.81
C GLN A 23 -14.17 0.72 11.63
N ASP A 24 -14.34 -0.43 10.96
CA ASP A 24 -14.94 -1.65 11.52
C ASP A 24 -13.92 -2.71 11.98
N ALA A 25 -12.62 -2.45 11.88
CA ALA A 25 -11.60 -3.42 12.27
C ALA A 25 -11.06 -3.06 13.65
N ASP A 26 -11.05 -3.99 14.62
CA ASP A 26 -10.43 -3.80 15.93
C ASP A 26 -8.90 -3.72 15.82
N GLN A 27 -8.34 -4.62 15.01
CA GLN A 27 -6.91 -4.72 14.72
C GLN A 27 -6.67 -4.78 13.21
N VAL A 28 -5.53 -4.26 12.78
CA VAL A 28 -5.05 -4.33 11.40
C VAL A 28 -3.59 -4.78 11.41
N ARG A 29 -3.27 -5.74 10.55
CA ARG A 29 -1.92 -6.29 10.36
C ARG A 29 -1.63 -6.43 8.87
N ILE A 30 -0.35 -6.29 8.52
CA ILE A 30 0.14 -6.41 7.14
C ILE A 30 1.02 -7.64 7.04
N GLU A 31 0.74 -8.48 6.06
CA GLU A 31 1.53 -9.66 5.71
C GLU A 31 2.05 -9.54 4.27
N GLY A 32 3.13 -10.26 3.97
CA GLY A 32 3.59 -10.47 2.59
C GLY A 32 3.88 -9.17 1.82
N LEU A 33 4.51 -8.17 2.44
CA LEU A 33 4.84 -6.92 1.77
C LEU A 33 5.93 -7.13 0.73
N ASP A 34 5.53 -7.19 -0.54
CA ASP A 34 6.42 -7.38 -1.68
C ASP A 34 6.37 -6.17 -2.62
N ARG A 35 7.54 -5.77 -3.13
CA ARG A 35 7.63 -4.72 -4.15
C ARG A 35 7.50 -5.35 -5.53
N VAL A 36 6.50 -4.91 -6.29
CA VAL A 36 6.27 -5.32 -7.67
C VAL A 36 6.85 -4.24 -8.59
N THR A 37 7.81 -4.62 -9.43
CA THR A 37 8.40 -3.74 -10.44
C THR A 37 7.72 -3.98 -11.78
N PHE A 38 7.03 -2.97 -12.31
CA PHE A 38 6.44 -2.98 -13.64
C PHE A 38 6.89 -1.71 -14.37
N GLY A 39 7.63 -1.84 -15.48
CA GLY A 39 8.09 -0.68 -16.26
C GLY A 39 9.04 0.27 -15.52
N HIS A 40 9.05 1.54 -15.93
CA HIS A 40 9.92 2.59 -15.39
C HIS A 40 9.21 3.51 -14.38
N SER A 41 7.88 3.39 -14.24
CA SER A 41 7.05 4.34 -13.50
C SER A 41 6.16 3.67 -12.44
N ALA A 42 5.87 4.41 -11.36
CA ALA A 42 5.14 4.03 -10.15
C ALA A 42 5.52 2.68 -9.51
N GLY A 43 6.13 2.71 -8.32
CA GLY A 43 6.36 1.49 -7.55
C GLY A 43 5.04 0.90 -7.05
N MET A 44 4.75 -0.34 -7.42
CA MET A 44 3.64 -1.10 -6.84
C MET A 44 4.13 -1.94 -5.67
N MET A 45 3.28 -2.08 -4.65
CA MET A 45 3.50 -3.00 -3.54
C MET A 45 2.29 -3.92 -3.45
N LEU A 46 2.54 -5.21 -3.36
CA LEU A 46 1.54 -6.21 -3.02
C LEU A 46 1.65 -6.52 -1.53
N MET A 47 0.51 -6.68 -0.87
CA MET A 47 0.45 -7.10 0.52
C MET A 47 -0.91 -7.71 0.84
N THR A 48 -0.98 -8.51 1.90
CA THR A 48 -2.24 -8.94 2.47
C THR A 48 -2.56 -8.08 3.69
N VAL A 49 -3.73 -7.44 3.68
CA VAL A 49 -4.28 -6.71 4.82
C VAL A 49 -5.16 -7.68 5.60
N VAL A 50 -4.76 -7.96 6.82
CA VAL A 50 -5.51 -8.77 7.77
C VAL A 50 -6.19 -7.86 8.76
N THR A 51 -7.50 -8.02 8.90
CA THR A 51 -8.34 -7.27 9.84
C THR A 51 -9.00 -8.24 10.80
N THR A 52 -9.08 -7.86 12.07
CA THR A 52 -9.86 -8.60 13.07
C THR A 52 -11.05 -7.76 13.49
N ARG A 53 -12.23 -8.35 13.56
CA ARG A 53 -13.46 -7.75 14.07
C ARG A 53 -14.22 -8.78 14.89
N ASP A 54 -14.54 -8.49 16.15
CA ASP A 54 -15.28 -9.40 17.03
C ASP A 54 -14.67 -10.83 17.04
N ASP A 55 -13.34 -10.91 17.20
CA ASP A 55 -12.52 -12.14 17.13
C ASP A 55 -12.58 -12.91 15.80
N ARG A 56 -13.16 -12.33 14.74
CA ARG A 56 -13.15 -12.89 13.39
C ARG A 56 -12.09 -12.21 12.54
N GLU A 57 -11.27 -13.02 11.89
CA GLU A 57 -10.26 -12.56 10.96
C GLU A 57 -10.80 -12.48 9.53
N CYS A 58 -10.47 -11.41 8.83
CA CYS A 58 -10.73 -11.23 7.41
C CYS A 58 -9.46 -10.74 6.73
N SER A 59 -9.03 -11.47 5.69
CA SER A 59 -7.83 -11.18 4.93
C SER A 59 -8.18 -10.76 3.51
N ARG A 60 -7.49 -9.75 3.00
CA ARG A 60 -7.67 -9.23 1.64
C ARG A 60 -6.33 -8.87 1.03
N ASP A 61 -6.07 -9.34 -0.18
CA ASP A 61 -4.90 -8.92 -0.95
C ASP A 61 -5.12 -7.52 -1.54
N VAL A 62 -4.13 -6.66 -1.39
CA VAL A 62 -4.19 -5.25 -1.77
C VAL A 62 -2.94 -4.88 -2.56
N VAL A 63 -3.14 -4.15 -3.66
CA VAL A 63 -2.07 -3.51 -4.41
C VAL A 63 -2.04 -2.02 -4.06
N VAL A 64 -0.92 -1.55 -3.52
CA VAL A 64 -0.67 -0.14 -3.27
C VAL A 64 0.18 0.42 -4.39
N ARG A 65 -0.33 1.46 -5.05
CA ARG A 65 0.41 2.19 -6.08
C ARG A 65 1.02 3.45 -5.49
N MET A 66 2.34 3.54 -5.51
CA MET A 66 3.04 4.76 -5.11
C MET A 66 3.25 5.65 -6.32
N ARG A 67 2.71 6.88 -6.25
CA ARG A 67 3.00 7.91 -7.24
C ARG A 67 4.51 8.21 -7.22
N PRO A 68 5.20 8.18 -8.36
CA PRO A 68 6.62 8.48 -8.40
C PRO A 68 6.86 9.96 -8.05
N LYS A 69 7.99 10.25 -7.38
CA LYS A 69 8.34 11.63 -6.98
C LYS A 69 8.83 12.40 -8.21
N PRO A 70 8.39 13.66 -8.43
CA PRO A 70 8.98 14.52 -9.45
C PRO A 70 10.51 14.65 -9.26
N PRO A 71 11.32 14.74 -10.33
CA PRO A 71 10.95 14.82 -11.76
C PRO A 71 10.91 13.43 -12.45
N ALA A 72 10.07 12.51 -11.96
CA ALA A 72 9.87 11.23 -12.62
C ALA A 72 9.03 11.35 -13.89
N LEU A 73 9.37 10.52 -14.89
CA LEU A 73 8.50 10.26 -16.03
C LEU A 73 7.19 9.65 -15.50
N LEU A 74 6.06 10.20 -15.93
CA LEU A 74 4.74 9.64 -15.64
C LEU A 74 4.33 8.81 -16.86
N GLU A 75 3.97 7.55 -16.66
CA GLU A 75 3.40 6.73 -17.72
C GLU A 75 1.93 7.11 -17.94
N PRO A 76 1.31 6.79 -19.10
CA PRO A 76 -0.06 7.21 -19.40
C PRO A 76 -1.10 6.83 -18.34
N TYR A 77 -0.87 5.74 -17.61
CA TYR A 77 -1.72 5.31 -16.49
C TYR A 77 -1.46 6.08 -15.19
N ASP A 78 -0.40 6.88 -15.06
CA ASP A 78 -0.14 7.85 -13.99
C ASP A 78 -0.86 9.19 -14.18
N LEU A 79 -1.42 9.41 -15.37
CA LEU A 79 -2.17 10.61 -15.71
C LEU A 79 -3.66 10.39 -15.42
N ASP A 80 -4.38 11.50 -15.19
CA ASP A 80 -5.83 11.45 -15.14
C ASP A 80 -6.37 10.89 -16.47
N ARG A 81 -7.46 10.11 -16.39
CA ARG A 81 -8.11 9.54 -17.58
C ARG A 81 -8.46 10.66 -18.54
N GLN A 82 -7.82 10.69 -19.70
CA GLN A 82 -8.11 11.67 -20.75
C GLN A 82 -9.46 11.41 -21.45
N PHE A 83 -9.96 10.17 -21.38
CA PHE A 83 -11.25 9.79 -21.94
C PHE A 83 -12.07 8.97 -20.94
N THR A 84 -13.37 9.25 -20.86
CA THR A 84 -14.34 8.40 -20.18
C THR A 84 -15.03 7.58 -21.29
N ILE A 85 -14.57 6.35 -21.48
CA ILE A 85 -15.20 5.37 -22.37
C ILE A 85 -16.27 4.63 -21.58
#